data_AF-A0AAP0W9N0-F1
#
_entry.id   AF-A0AAP0W9N0-F1
#
_cell.length_a   1.000
_cell.length_b   1.000
_cell.length_c   1.000
_cell.angle_alpha   90.00
_cell.angle_beta   90.00
_cell.angle_gamma   90.00
#
_symmetry.space_group_name_H-M   'P 1'
#
loop_
_entity.id
_entity.type
_entity.pdbx_description
1 polymer ?
#
loop_
_entity_poly.entity_id
_entity_poly.type
_entity_poly.pdbx_seq_one_letter_code
_entity_poly.pdbx_strand_id
1 'polypeptide(L)'
;MIPGKVFDKKINVQNNYTWLGRMIDSSYLPLDNAIPLNVKSWSPLGNGGFSLETTHQLQSLYLMRNSEYLECPVKTIKIRDAVHWVGTITCASVTLANLPAAEKKQVKLMTAGVSNFKDEMALTNNTKISE
;
A
#
# COMPACT_ATOMS: atom_id res chain seq x y z
N MET A 1 11.73 7.94 42.16
CA MET A 1 12.86 8.79 41.72
C MET A 1 13.73 9.09 42.92
N ILE A 2 15.06 9.02 42.79
CA ILE A 2 15.99 9.30 43.88
C ILE A 2 16.54 10.73 43.67
N PRO A 3 16.51 11.62 44.67
CA PRO A 3 17.11 12.94 44.57
C PRO A 3 18.59 12.86 44.18
N GLY A 4 19.04 13.73 43.27
CA GLY A 4 20.46 13.84 42.89
C GLY A 4 20.94 12.93 41.75
N LYS A 5 20.06 12.17 41.08
CA LYS A 5 20.44 11.38 39.88
C LYS A 5 19.80 11.93 38.61
N VAL A 6 20.62 12.13 37.58
CA VAL A 6 20.16 12.44 36.21
C VAL A 6 19.70 11.15 35.55
N PHE A 7 18.54 11.20 34.90
CA PHE A 7 17.98 10.07 34.17
C PHE A 7 17.90 10.44 32.69
N ASP A 8 18.63 9.70 31.86
CA ASP A 8 18.55 9.86 30.41
C ASP A 8 17.30 9.11 29.91
N LYS A 9 16.35 9.86 29.32
CA LYS A 9 15.17 9.31 28.68
C LYS A 9 15.29 9.55 27.18
N LYS A 10 15.55 8.48 26.44
CA LYS A 10 15.52 8.50 24.97
C LYS A 10 14.08 8.65 24.50
N ILE A 11 13.82 9.72 23.74
CA ILE A 11 12.53 9.99 23.09
C ILE A 11 12.74 9.77 21.59
N ASN A 12 11.87 8.97 20.97
CA ASN A 12 11.86 8.77 19.53
C ASN A 12 10.68 9.55 18.92
N VAL A 13 10.95 10.32 17.87
CA VAL A 13 9.95 11.11 17.15
C VAL A 13 9.84 10.55 15.74
N GLN A 14 8.62 10.20 15.33
CA GLN A 14 8.33 9.71 13.99
C GLN A 14 7.23 10.55 13.37
N ASN A 15 7.46 11.02 12.14
CA ASN A 15 6.44 11.71 11.37
C ASN A 15 5.48 10.68 10.77
N ASN A 16 4.19 10.98 10.82
CA ASN A 16 3.15 10.26 10.08
C ASN A 16 2.43 11.27 9.17
N TYR A 17 2.30 10.93 7.90
CA TYR A 17 1.62 11.73 6.89
C TYR A 17 0.35 11.00 6.49
N THR A 18 -0.80 11.65 6.63
CA THR A 18 -2.09 11.11 6.19
C THR A 18 -2.44 11.72 4.85
N TRP A 19 -2.81 10.89 3.88
CA TRP A 19 -3.14 11.29 2.53
C TRP A 19 -4.55 10.87 2.20
N LEU A 20 -5.28 11.73 1.50
CA LEU A 20 -6.65 11.47 1.09
C LEU A 20 -6.87 11.93 -0.34
N GLY A 21 -7.47 11.06 -1.14
CA GLY A 21 -7.78 11.35 -2.53
C GLY A 21 -8.60 10.27 -3.19
N ARG A 22 -8.56 10.31 -4.52
CA ARG A 22 -9.23 9.36 -5.41
C ARG A 22 -8.25 8.90 -6.47
N MET A 23 -8.22 7.61 -6.76
CA MET A 23 -7.42 7.01 -7.82
C MET A 23 -8.31 6.54 -8.97
N ILE A 24 -7.85 6.79 -10.18
CA ILE A 24 -8.46 6.32 -11.43
C ILE A 24 -7.40 5.63 -12.28
N ASP A 25 -7.81 4.71 -13.14
CA ASP A 25 -6.93 4.12 -14.15
C ASP A 25 -6.80 5.01 -15.40
N SER A 26 -6.03 4.53 -16.38
CA SER A 26 -5.85 5.20 -17.69
C SER A 26 -7.13 5.29 -18.53
N SER A 27 -8.17 4.51 -18.19
CA SER A 27 -9.50 4.55 -18.82
C SER A 27 -10.47 5.46 -18.05
N TYR A 28 -9.97 6.25 -17.10
CA TYR A 28 -10.74 7.12 -16.22
C TYR A 28 -11.74 6.39 -15.31
N LEU A 29 -11.57 5.09 -15.14
CA LEU A 29 -12.41 4.30 -14.25
C LEU A 29 -11.87 4.36 -12.82
N PRO A 30 -12.75 4.38 -11.80
CA PRO A 30 -12.32 4.35 -10.41
C PRO A 30 -11.52 3.08 -10.13
N LEU A 31 -10.37 3.24 -9.50
CA LEU A 31 -9.50 2.12 -9.19
C LEU A 31 -9.86 1.56 -7.81
N ASP A 32 -10.64 0.47 -7.79
CA ASP A 32 -10.98 -0.28 -6.59
C ASP A 32 -10.21 -1.61 -6.52
N ASN A 33 -10.17 -2.24 -5.33
CA ASN A 33 -9.48 -3.52 -5.08
C ASN A 33 -7.98 -3.54 -5.37
N ALA A 34 -7.32 -2.38 -5.34
CA ALA A 34 -5.87 -2.27 -5.46
C ALA A 34 -5.22 -2.30 -4.06
N ILE A 35 -4.10 -3.00 -3.94
CA ILE A 35 -3.33 -3.10 -2.70
C ILE A 35 -2.10 -2.18 -2.80
N PRO A 36 -1.97 -1.18 -1.93
CA PRO A 36 -0.80 -0.32 -1.92
C PRO A 36 0.41 -1.03 -1.32
N LEU A 37 1.58 -0.75 -1.91
CA LEU A 37 2.84 -1.38 -1.53
C LEU A 37 3.61 -0.50 -0.54
N ASN A 38 3.80 0.78 -0.86
CA ASN A 38 4.69 1.67 -0.12
C ASN A 38 4.02 2.52 0.96
N VAL A 39 3.11 1.92 1.73
CA VAL A 39 2.33 2.61 2.78
C VAL A 39 2.41 1.88 4.12
N LYS A 40 2.22 2.63 5.21
CA LYS A 40 2.15 2.08 6.58
C LYS A 40 0.76 1.50 6.86
N SER A 41 -0.27 2.21 6.44
CA SER A 41 -1.67 1.82 6.58
C SER A 41 -2.47 2.40 5.40
N TRP A 42 -3.59 1.76 5.06
CA TRP A 42 -4.50 2.27 4.04
C TRP A 42 -5.94 1.83 4.30
N SER A 43 -6.88 2.56 3.71
CA SER A 43 -8.30 2.24 3.78
C SER A 43 -8.99 2.66 2.47
N PRO A 44 -9.68 1.74 1.78
CA PRO A 44 -10.51 2.10 0.65
C PRO A 44 -11.75 2.86 1.15
N LEU A 45 -12.08 3.96 0.48
CA LEU A 45 -13.30 4.74 0.75
C LEU A 45 -14.39 4.48 -0.31
N GLY A 46 -14.10 3.59 -1.28
CA GLY A 46 -14.98 3.22 -2.38
C GLY A 46 -14.95 4.23 -3.54
N ASN A 47 -15.36 3.78 -4.74
CA ASN A 47 -15.39 4.60 -5.95
C ASN A 47 -14.01 5.23 -6.24
N GLY A 48 -12.94 4.45 -6.05
CA GLY A 48 -11.55 4.88 -6.16
C GLY A 48 -11.07 5.80 -5.05
N GLY A 49 -11.91 6.18 -4.09
CA GLY A 49 -11.51 6.97 -2.92
C GLY A 49 -10.58 6.18 -2.00
N PHE A 50 -9.61 6.85 -1.41
CA PHE A 50 -8.68 6.23 -0.46
C PHE A 50 -8.23 7.19 0.65
N SER A 51 -7.87 6.60 1.78
CA SER A 51 -7.05 7.20 2.82
C SER A 51 -5.83 6.32 3.05
N LEU A 52 -4.64 6.90 3.20
CA LEU A 52 -3.43 6.15 3.52
C LEU A 52 -2.50 6.93 4.44
N GLU A 53 -1.64 6.21 5.16
CA GLU A 53 -0.60 6.80 5.98
C GLU A 53 0.78 6.35 5.55
N THR A 54 1.74 7.27 5.60
CA THR A 54 3.16 7.01 5.35
C THR A 54 4.01 7.64 6.44
N THR A 55 5.23 7.14 6.62
CA THR A 55 6.22 7.71 7.56
C THR A 55 7.14 8.73 6.89
N HIS A 56 6.99 8.90 5.57
CA HIS A 56 7.79 9.76 4.71
C HIS A 56 6.86 10.45 3.70
N GLN A 57 7.33 11.53 3.09
CA GLN A 57 6.57 12.22 2.07
C GLN A 57 6.43 11.34 0.82
N LEU A 58 5.19 11.14 0.36
CA LEU A 58 4.88 10.25 -0.75
C LEU A 58 4.94 11.02 -2.08
N GLN A 59 5.74 10.53 -3.02
CA GLN A 59 5.85 11.09 -4.38
C GLN A 59 5.13 10.23 -5.41
N SER A 60 5.29 8.91 -5.34
CA SER A 60 4.58 7.93 -6.16
C SER A 60 3.98 6.88 -5.24
N LEU A 61 2.70 6.57 -5.43
CA LEU A 61 2.01 5.46 -4.80
C LEU A 61 2.08 4.26 -5.73
N TYR A 62 2.68 3.17 -5.25
CA TYR A 62 2.74 1.92 -6.01
C TYR A 62 1.64 0.99 -5.55
N LEU A 63 0.87 0.47 -6.50
CA LEU A 63 -0.26 -0.41 -6.24
C LEU A 63 -0.08 -1.73 -6.98
N MET A 64 -0.63 -2.79 -6.42
CA MET A 64 -0.80 -4.08 -7.05
C MET A 64 -2.30 -4.37 -7.17
N ARG A 65 -2.77 -4.69 -8.37
CA ARG A 65 -4.15 -5.11 -8.63
C ARG A 65 -4.12 -6.42 -9.41
N ASN A 66 -4.55 -7.51 -8.79
CA ASN A 66 -4.43 -8.87 -9.34
C ASN A 66 -2.96 -9.23 -9.67
N SER A 67 -2.58 -9.15 -10.95
CA SER A 67 -1.20 -9.39 -11.43
C SER A 67 -0.62 -8.17 -12.18
N GLU A 68 -1.31 -7.03 -12.10
CA GLU A 68 -0.86 -5.76 -12.64
C GLU A 68 -0.23 -4.90 -11.55
N TYR A 69 0.78 -4.13 -11.93
CA TYR A 69 1.40 -3.13 -11.08
C TYR A 69 1.09 -1.75 -11.64
N LEU A 70 0.77 -0.82 -10.76
CA LEU A 70 0.40 0.53 -11.12
C LEU A 70 1.26 1.52 -10.34
N GLU A 71 1.62 2.61 -10.99
CA GLU A 71 2.22 3.78 -10.37
C GLU A 71 1.25 4.95 -10.47
N CYS A 72 0.95 5.57 -9.33
CA CYS A 72 0.12 6.76 -9.25
C CYS A 72 0.98 7.91 -8.72
N PRO A 73 1.29 8.94 -9.53
CA PRO A 73 1.99 10.11 -9.04
C PRO A 73 1.12 10.84 -8.02
N VAL A 74 1.70 11.15 -6.87
CA VAL A 74 1.02 11.79 -5.75
C VAL A 74 1.52 13.22 -5.63
N LYS A 75 0.60 14.17 -5.73
CA LYS A 75 0.88 15.59 -5.50
C LYS A 75 -0.16 16.17 -4.55
N THR A 76 0.30 16.76 -3.46
CA THR A 76 -0.58 17.46 -2.53
C THR A 76 -1.10 18.74 -3.19
N ILE A 77 -2.42 18.85 -3.28
CA ILE A 77 -3.12 20.05 -3.75
C ILE A 77 -3.35 21.00 -2.56
N LYS A 78 -3.70 20.44 -1.40
CA LYS A 78 -3.97 21.19 -0.18
C LYS A 78 -3.61 20.38 1.05
N ILE A 79 -3.15 21.07 2.09
CA ILE A 79 -3.02 20.51 3.44
C ILE A 79 -4.11 21.11 4.31
N ARG A 80 -4.86 20.28 5.02
CA ARG A 80 -5.89 20.71 5.98
C ARG A 80 -5.88 19.75 7.16
N ASP A 81 -5.77 20.30 8.37
CA ASP A 81 -5.79 19.52 9.62
C ASP A 81 -4.79 18.34 9.59
N ALA A 82 -3.56 18.60 9.12
CA ALA A 82 -2.48 17.63 8.90
C ALA A 82 -2.74 16.53 7.85
N VAL A 83 -3.87 16.58 7.13
CA VAL A 83 -4.19 15.68 6.01
C VAL A 83 -3.77 16.31 4.68
N HIS A 84 -3.02 15.56 3.90
CA HIS A 84 -2.59 15.89 2.54
C HIS A 84 -3.68 15.46 1.54
N TRP A 85 -4.42 16.44 1.01
CA TRP A 85 -5.41 16.23 -0.03
C TRP A 85 -4.74 16.19 -1.40
N VAL A 86 -4.92 15.10 -2.13
CA VAL A 86 -4.26 14.88 -3.43
C VAL A 86 -5.21 14.99 -4.63
N GLY A 87 -6.52 15.09 -4.37
CA GLY A 87 -7.53 15.14 -5.43
C GLY A 87 -7.65 13.80 -6.17
N THR A 88 -7.88 13.86 -7.48
CA THR A 88 -7.94 12.68 -8.34
C THR A 88 -6.57 12.45 -9.00
N ILE A 89 -5.97 11.30 -8.72
CA ILE A 89 -4.69 10.86 -9.31
C ILE A 89 -4.93 9.76 -10.33
N THR A 90 -4.21 9.81 -11.44
CA THR A 90 -4.29 8.82 -12.52
C THR A 90 -3.14 7.84 -12.39
N CYS A 91 -3.47 6.55 -12.34
CA CYS A 91 -2.51 5.47 -12.19
C CYS A 91 -2.16 4.87 -13.55
N ALA A 92 -0.88 4.69 -13.82
CA ALA A 92 -0.36 4.08 -15.04
C ALA A 92 0.21 2.69 -14.77
N SER A 93 0.04 1.75 -15.71
CA SER A 93 0.61 0.42 -15.61
C SER A 93 2.13 0.45 -15.71
N VAL A 94 2.78 -0.24 -14.78
CA VAL A 94 4.24 -0.40 -14.73
C VAL A 94 4.61 -1.87 -14.65
N THR A 95 5.85 -2.19 -15.01
CA THR A 95 6.36 -3.57 -14.88
C THR A 95 6.95 -3.78 -13.49
N LEU A 96 7.05 -5.04 -13.06
CA LEU A 96 7.74 -5.40 -11.82
C LEU A 96 9.20 -4.92 -11.79
N ALA A 97 9.84 -4.77 -12.96
CA ALA A 97 11.20 -4.27 -13.06
C ALA A 97 11.32 -2.77 -12.70
N ASN A 98 10.25 -1.99 -12.92
CA ASN A 98 10.22 -0.55 -12.67
C ASN A 98 9.82 -0.19 -11.23
N LEU A 99 9.30 -1.14 -10.44
CA LEU A 99 9.07 -0.91 -9.02
C LEU A 99 10.39 -0.66 -8.28
N PRO A 100 10.41 0.14 -7.20
CA PRO A 100 11.61 0.24 -6.38
C PRO A 100 11.87 -1.06 -5.60
N ALA A 101 13.10 -1.24 -5.14
CA ALA A 101 13.56 -2.52 -4.60
C ALA A 101 12.79 -2.99 -3.35
N ALA A 102 12.30 -2.05 -2.54
CA ALA A 102 11.53 -2.36 -1.34
C ALA A 102 10.15 -2.96 -1.70
N GLU A 103 9.49 -2.37 -2.69
CA GLU A 103 8.18 -2.77 -3.19
C GLU A 103 8.28 -4.10 -3.94
N LYS A 104 9.35 -4.33 -4.73
CA LYS A 104 9.61 -5.65 -5.34
C LYS A 104 9.69 -6.75 -4.28
N LYS A 105 10.37 -6.49 -3.16
CA LYS A 105 10.50 -7.46 -2.06
C LYS A 105 9.14 -7.75 -1.44
N GLN A 106 8.32 -6.73 -1.21
CA GLN A 106 6.97 -6.89 -0.68
C GLN A 106 6.06 -7.69 -1.62
N VAL A 107 6.06 -7.37 -2.92
CA VAL A 107 5.34 -8.15 -3.94
C VAL A 107 5.74 -9.61 -3.86
N LYS A 108 7.05 -9.91 -3.84
CA LYS A 108 7.57 -11.28 -3.76
C LYS A 108 7.04 -12.01 -2.51
N LEU A 109 7.00 -11.34 -1.36
CA LEU A 109 6.49 -11.92 -0.11
C LEU A 109 4.98 -12.20 -0.20
N MET A 110 4.21 -11.27 -0.77
CA MET A 110 2.77 -11.44 -0.95
C MET A 110 2.44 -12.57 -1.93
N THR A 111 3.16 -12.66 -3.06
CA THR A 111 2.94 -13.71 -4.06
C THR A 111 3.42 -15.09 -3.61
N ALA A 112 4.48 -15.16 -2.80
CA ALA A 112 4.96 -16.42 -2.23
C ALA A 112 3.98 -17.02 -1.20
N GLY A 113 3.24 -16.17 -0.48
CA GLY A 113 2.12 -16.64 0.34
C GLY A 113 1.01 -17.27 -0.51
N VAL A 114 0.67 -16.64 -1.64
CA VAL A 114 -0.38 -17.12 -2.55
C VAL A 114 -0.03 -18.46 -3.21
N SER A 115 1.25 -18.74 -3.52
CA SER A 115 1.65 -20.05 -4.06
C SER A 115 1.42 -21.18 -3.04
N ASN A 116 1.70 -20.94 -1.76
CA ASN A 116 1.48 -21.94 -0.71
C ASN A 116 -0.02 -22.24 -0.50
N PHE A 117 -0.89 -21.23 -0.61
CA PHE A 117 -2.35 -21.44 -0.57
C PHE A 117 -2.88 -22.18 -1.81
N LYS A 118 -2.28 -21.97 -2.99
CA LYS A 118 -2.65 -22.72 -4.21
C LYS A 118 -2.27 -24.20 -4.10
N ASP A 119 -1.13 -24.52 -3.51
CA ASP A 119 -0.72 -25.91 -3.27
C ASP A 119 -1.66 -26.63 -2.28
N GLU A 120 -2.12 -25.94 -1.22
CA GLU A 120 -3.05 -26.50 -0.24
C GLU A 120 -4.47 -26.75 -0.81
N MET A 121 -4.94 -25.88 -1.71
CA MET A 121 -6.21 -26.07 -2.46
C MET A 121 -6.11 -27.13 -3.58
N ALA A 122 -4.90 -27.39 -4.11
CA ALA A 122 -4.68 -28.46 -5.08
C ALA A 122 -4.69 -29.86 -4.43
N LEU A 123 -4.30 -29.96 -3.15
CA LEU A 123 -4.30 -31.21 -2.38
C LEU A 123 -5.70 -31.64 -1.90
N THR A 124 -6.66 -30.72 -1.79
CA THR A 124 -8.03 -31.04 -1.32
C THR A 124 -8.98 -31.53 -2.42
N ASN A 125 -8.64 -31.31 -3.70
CA ASN A 125 -9.46 -31.76 -4.83
C ASN A 125 -9.15 -33.18 -5.33
N ASN A 126 -8.09 -33.82 -4.83
CA ASN A 126 -7.71 -35.18 -5.26
C ASN A 126 -8.22 -36.30 -4.34
N THR A 127 -9.06 -35.99 -3.33
CA THR A 127 -9.58 -36.98 -2.37
C THR A 127 -11.10 -37.19 -2.46
N LYS A 128 -11.66 -37.10 -3.67
CA LYS A 128 -12.96 -37.69 -4.01
C LYS A 128 -12.89 -38.18 -5.44
N ILE A 129 -12.61 -39.46 -5.63
CA ILE A 129 -13.22 -40.42 -6.57
C ILE A 129 -12.44 -41.73 -6.38
N SER A 130 -13.02 -42.65 -5.63
CA SER A 130 -12.87 -44.10 -5.82
C SER A 130 -14.05 -44.74 -5.11
N GLU A 131 -15.12 -44.88 -5.88
CA GLU A 131 -16.22 -45.83 -5.66
C GLU A 131 -15.68 -47.27 -5.70
#